data_AF-A0A1L9UMD5-F1
#
_entry.id   AF-A0A1L9UMD5-F1
#
_cell.length_a   1.000
_cell.length_b   1.000
_cell.length_c   1.000
_cell.angle_alpha   90.00
_cell.angle_beta   90.00
_cell.angle_gamma   90.00
#
_symmetry.space_group_name_H-M   'P 1'
#
loop_
_entity.id
_entity.type
_entity.pdbx_description
1 polymer ?
#
loop_
_entity_poly.entity_id
_entity_poly.type
_entity_poly.pdbx_seq_one_letter_code
_entity_poly.pdbx_strand_id
1 'polypeptide(L)'
;MDPILDGLNSAQTAAVASAAPILQVLAPPGSGKTKTLTARVAYLLAHHGYRPQDVICCTFTIKASREMRERLAKLIGDELQRKLILGTFHSICRRYLVTYGYLIGLKKGFGIADSGDSLAIIKVGSLGLHGFCACVGY
;
A
#
# COMPACT_ATOMS: atom_id res chain seq x y z
N MET A 1 -4.82 22.14 -21.84
CA MET A 1 -4.66 22.09 -20.36
C MET A 1 -4.66 20.63 -19.96
N ASP A 2 -3.83 20.25 -19.00
CA ASP A 2 -3.75 18.88 -18.49
C ASP A 2 -4.89 18.64 -17.49
N PRO A 3 -5.88 17.76 -17.79
CA PRO A 3 -7.02 17.51 -16.92
C PRO A 3 -6.63 17.01 -15.52
N ILE A 4 -5.44 16.42 -15.35
CA ILE A 4 -4.95 15.91 -14.06
C ILE A 4 -4.65 17.07 -13.10
N LEU A 5 -4.27 18.23 -13.63
CA LEU A 5 -3.91 19.41 -12.85
C LEU A 5 -5.11 20.31 -12.52
N ASP A 6 -6.30 19.99 -13.06
CA ASP A 6 -7.47 20.85 -12.94
C ASP A 6 -7.98 20.97 -11.48
N GLY A 7 -8.20 22.21 -11.08
CA GLY A 7 -8.64 22.57 -9.73
C GLY A 7 -7.63 22.27 -8.63
N LEU A 8 -6.35 22.08 -8.95
CA LEU A 8 -5.26 22.11 -7.98
C LEU A 8 -4.81 23.55 -7.73
N ASN A 9 -4.46 23.88 -6.49
CA ASN A 9 -3.78 25.15 -6.22
C ASN A 9 -2.29 25.08 -6.64
N SER A 10 -1.57 26.20 -6.54
CA SER A 10 -0.16 26.28 -6.95
C SER A 10 0.74 25.29 -6.21
N ALA A 11 0.58 25.14 -4.89
CA ALA A 11 1.37 24.20 -4.09
C ALA A 11 1.08 22.74 -4.43
N GLN A 12 -0.19 22.39 -4.64
CA GLN A 12 -0.60 21.05 -5.07
C GLN A 12 -0.09 20.74 -6.48
N THR A 13 -0.19 21.69 -7.40
CA THR A 13 0.33 21.56 -8.77
C THR A 13 1.84 21.34 -8.77
N ALA A 14 2.59 22.12 -7.98
CA ALA A 14 4.02 21.94 -7.81
C ALA A 14 4.36 20.55 -7.23
N ALA A 15 3.60 20.08 -6.24
CA ALA A 15 3.78 18.74 -5.69
C ALA A 15 3.44 17.63 -6.70
N VAL A 16 2.44 17.80 -7.56
CA VAL A 16 2.05 16.81 -8.58
C VAL A 16 3.09 16.74 -9.70
N ALA A 17 3.49 17.89 -10.24
CA ALA A 17 4.40 17.98 -11.39
C ALA A 17 5.90 17.93 -11.02
N SER A 18 6.24 17.82 -9.72
CA SER A 18 7.64 17.76 -9.29
C SER A 18 8.36 16.52 -9.83
N ALA A 19 9.47 16.75 -10.52
CA ALA A 19 10.38 15.73 -11.04
C ALA A 19 11.34 15.16 -9.97
N ALA A 20 11.25 15.61 -8.71
CA ALA A 20 12.11 15.14 -7.65
C ALA A 20 11.91 13.62 -7.42
N PRO A 21 13.00 12.83 -7.27
CA PRO A 21 12.90 11.39 -7.04
C PRO A 21 12.28 11.07 -5.68
N ILE A 22 12.43 11.96 -4.70
CA ILE A 22 11.84 11.88 -3.36
C ILE A 22 11.08 13.18 -3.10
N LEU A 23 9.83 13.06 -2.68
CA LEU A 23 8.98 14.20 -2.36
C LEU A 23 8.20 13.96 -1.07
N GLN A 24 8.34 14.87 -0.11
CA GLN A 24 7.53 14.90 1.10
C GLN A 24 6.51 16.04 1.00
N VAL A 25 5.22 15.70 1.18
CA VAL A 25 4.13 16.68 1.18
C VAL A 25 3.62 16.87 2.60
N LEU A 26 4.00 17.99 3.22
CA LEU A 26 3.48 18.40 4.53
C LEU A 26 2.21 19.21 4.34
N ALA A 27 1.10 18.75 4.89
CA ALA A 27 -0.18 19.44 4.67
C ALA A 27 -1.13 19.34 5.89
N PRO A 28 -1.75 20.45 6.32
CA PRO A 28 -2.75 20.47 7.38
C PRO A 28 -3.98 19.59 7.07
N PRO A 29 -4.80 19.21 8.07
CA PRO A 29 -6.12 18.64 7.82
C PRO A 29 -6.92 19.49 6.83
N GLY A 30 -7.74 18.86 5.97
CA GLY A 30 -8.57 19.57 4.98
C GLY A 30 -7.86 20.14 3.74
N SER A 31 -6.53 20.19 3.69
CA SER A 31 -5.75 20.77 2.58
C SER A 31 -5.73 19.97 1.25
N GLY A 32 -6.52 18.90 1.15
CA GLY A 32 -6.62 18.10 -0.08
C GLY A 32 -5.47 17.11 -0.33
N LYS A 33 -4.75 16.66 0.72
CA LYS A 33 -3.67 15.64 0.64
C LYS A 33 -3.98 14.48 -0.31
N THR A 34 -5.15 13.87 -0.16
CA THR A 34 -5.57 12.75 -0.99
C THR A 34 -5.70 13.14 -2.45
N LYS A 35 -6.24 14.34 -2.76
CA LYS A 35 -6.35 14.86 -4.13
C LYS A 35 -4.97 15.02 -4.76
N THR A 36 -4.03 15.63 -4.03
CA THR A 36 -2.63 15.78 -4.48
C THR A 36 -1.97 14.44 -4.74
N LEU A 37 -2.12 13.46 -3.83
CA LEU A 37 -1.51 12.14 -4.00
C LEU A 37 -2.08 11.39 -5.21
N THR A 38 -3.41 11.39 -5.40
CA THR A 38 -4.04 10.71 -6.55
C THR A 38 -3.67 11.38 -7.87
N ALA A 39 -3.62 12.72 -7.89
CA ALA A 39 -3.19 13.47 -9.07
C ALA A 39 -1.71 13.19 -9.39
N ARG A 40 -0.83 13.11 -8.38
CA ARG A 40 0.60 12.78 -8.59
C ARG A 40 0.77 11.39 -9.20
N VAL A 41 0.05 10.38 -8.70
CA VAL A 41 0.09 9.04 -9.30
C VAL A 41 -0.38 9.07 -10.76
N ALA A 42 -1.51 9.72 -11.04
CA ALA A 42 -2.00 9.87 -12.42
C ALA A 42 -0.97 10.57 -13.32
N TYR A 43 -0.36 11.64 -12.82
CA TYR A 43 0.66 12.43 -13.52
C TYR A 43 1.91 11.60 -13.84
N LEU A 44 2.40 10.80 -12.89
CA LEU A 44 3.55 9.91 -13.12
C LEU A 44 3.28 8.87 -14.20
N LEU A 45 2.07 8.32 -14.25
CA LEU A 45 1.69 7.36 -15.30
C LEU A 45 1.59 8.05 -16.67
N ALA A 46 0.94 9.22 -16.73
CA ALA A 46 0.65 9.92 -17.98
C ALA A 46 1.88 10.63 -18.58
N HIS A 47 2.70 11.28 -17.75
CA HIS A 47 3.79 12.16 -18.21
C HIS A 47 5.19 11.58 -18.04
N HIS A 48 5.37 10.68 -17.07
CA HIS A 48 6.69 10.09 -16.79
C HIS A 48 6.80 8.62 -17.24
N GLY A 49 5.76 8.06 -17.87
CA GLY A 49 5.79 6.72 -18.46
C GLY A 49 5.92 5.58 -17.45
N TYR A 50 5.62 5.82 -16.17
CA TYR A 50 5.60 4.76 -15.17
C TYR A 50 4.53 3.73 -15.53
N ARG A 51 4.87 2.45 -15.43
CA ARG A 51 3.90 1.38 -15.62
C ARG A 51 3.07 1.23 -14.33
N PRO A 52 1.74 1.07 -14.40
CA PRO A 52 0.90 0.97 -13.21
C PRO A 52 1.34 -0.14 -12.23
N GLN A 53 1.80 -1.29 -12.73
CA GLN A 53 2.28 -2.39 -11.90
C GLN A 53 3.56 -2.07 -11.11
N ASP A 54 4.28 -1.01 -11.47
CA ASP A 54 5.49 -0.56 -10.77
C ASP A 54 5.19 0.51 -9.71
N VAL A 55 3.92 0.90 -9.55
CA VAL A 55 3.50 1.93 -8.59
C VAL A 55 2.74 1.31 -7.43
N ILE A 56 3.22 1.55 -6.21
CA ILE A 56 2.58 1.13 -4.96
C ILE A 56 1.92 2.33 -4.28
N CYS A 57 0.63 2.19 -3.96
CA CYS A 57 -0.15 3.15 -3.18
C CYS A 57 -0.60 2.48 -1.87
N CYS A 58 0.06 2.80 -0.76
CA CYS A 58 -0.23 2.22 0.55
C CYS A 58 -0.96 3.22 1.48
N THR A 59 -1.97 2.73 2.20
CA THR A 59 -2.68 3.49 3.25
C THR A 59 -2.72 2.73 4.58
N PHE A 60 -3.06 3.43 5.66
CA PHE A 60 -3.27 2.78 6.96
C PHE A 60 -4.64 2.11 7.08
N THR A 61 -5.67 2.67 6.46
CA THR A 61 -7.05 2.19 6.61
C THR A 61 -7.62 1.66 5.29
N ILE A 62 -8.53 0.69 5.40
CA ILE A 62 -9.27 0.14 4.26
C ILE A 62 -10.12 1.24 3.60
N LYS A 63 -10.79 2.08 4.39
CA LYS A 63 -11.61 3.18 3.87
C LYS A 63 -10.78 4.12 2.98
N ALA A 64 -9.61 4.55 3.44
CA ALA A 64 -8.73 5.40 2.64
C ALA A 64 -8.26 4.71 1.34
N SER A 65 -7.96 3.40 1.39
CA SER A 65 -7.58 2.65 0.19
C SER A 65 -8.74 2.60 -0.83
N ARG A 66 -9.98 2.38 -0.38
CA ARG A 66 -11.16 2.36 -1.27
C ARG A 66 -11.42 3.72 -1.90
N GLU A 67 -11.36 4.77 -1.11
CA GLU A 67 -11.54 6.14 -1.61
C GLU A 67 -10.44 6.52 -2.61
N MET A 68 -9.18 6.18 -2.32
CA MET A 68 -8.07 6.42 -3.24
C MET A 68 -8.24 5.65 -4.55
N ARG A 69 -8.71 4.40 -4.48
CA ARG A 69 -9.01 3.56 -5.64
C ARG A 69 -10.06 4.21 -6.54
N GLU A 70 -11.19 4.63 -5.98
CA GLU A 70 -12.27 5.28 -6.74
C GLU A 70 -11.83 6.59 -7.39
N ARG A 71 -11.03 7.40 -6.67
CA ARG A 71 -10.48 8.65 -7.21
C ARG A 71 -9.51 8.38 -8.37
N LEU A 72 -8.65 7.38 -8.26
CA LEU A 72 -7.73 7.01 -9.34
C LEU A 72 -8.48 6.45 -10.55
N ALA A 73 -9.47 5.58 -10.35
CA ALA A 73 -10.31 5.07 -11.44
C ALA A 73 -10.92 6.21 -12.28
N LYS A 74 -11.38 7.29 -11.62
CA LYS A 74 -11.90 8.48 -12.31
C LYS A 74 -10.84 9.27 -13.10
N LEU A 75 -9.58 9.25 -12.67
CA LEU A 75 -8.50 10.01 -13.31
C LEU A 75 -7.83 9.25 -14.46
N ILE A 76 -7.62 7.94 -14.31
CA ILE A 76 -6.83 7.13 -15.26
C ILE A 76 -7.63 6.00 -15.92
N GLY A 77 -8.90 5.84 -15.56
CA GLY A 77 -9.76 4.75 -16.02
C GLY A 77 -9.58 3.45 -15.23
N ASP A 78 -10.62 2.61 -15.25
CA ASP A 78 -10.68 1.35 -14.48
C ASP A 78 -9.64 0.31 -14.92
N GLU A 79 -9.24 0.32 -16.18
CA GLU A 79 -8.25 -0.64 -16.69
C GLU A 79 -6.86 -0.39 -16.10
N LEU A 80 -6.38 0.86 -16.15
CA LEU A 80 -5.08 1.23 -15.58
C LEU A 80 -5.12 1.17 -14.06
N GLN A 81 -6.22 1.62 -13.44
CA GLN A 81 -6.38 1.54 -11.99
C GLN A 81 -6.23 0.11 -11.49
N ARG A 82 -6.88 -0.88 -12.12
CA ARG A 82 -6.81 -2.29 -11.69
C ARG A 82 -5.39 -2.88 -11.72
N LYS A 83 -4.50 -2.33 -12.53
CA LYS A 83 -3.09 -2.75 -12.63
C LYS A 83 -2.22 -2.18 -11.49
N LEU A 84 -2.66 -1.12 -10.80
CA LEU A 84 -1.94 -0.53 -9.66
C LEU A 84 -1.90 -1.49 -8.45
N ILE A 85 -0.79 -1.44 -7.71
CA ILE A 85 -0.70 -2.08 -6.40
C ILE A 85 -1.21 -1.10 -5.35
N LEU A 86 -2.49 -1.20 -5.00
CA LEU A 86 -3.15 -0.28 -4.06
C LEU A 86 -3.88 -1.03 -2.95
N GLY A 87 -3.53 -0.70 -1.70
CA GLY A 87 -4.19 -1.27 -0.53
C GLY A 87 -3.65 -0.72 0.79
N THR A 88 -4.00 -1.39 1.89
CA THR A 88 -3.34 -1.13 3.17
C THR A 88 -1.96 -1.77 3.21
N PHE A 89 -1.10 -1.31 4.12
CA PHE A 89 0.20 -1.95 4.40
C PHE A 89 0.05 -3.48 4.55
N HIS A 90 -0.85 -3.93 5.43
CA HIS A 90 -1.11 -5.35 5.64
C HIS A 90 -1.53 -6.09 4.37
N SER A 91 -2.45 -5.52 3.57
CA SER A 91 -2.91 -6.18 2.33
C SER A 91 -1.80 -6.30 1.28
N ILE A 92 -0.93 -5.30 1.19
CA ILE A 92 0.18 -5.28 0.24
C ILE A 92 1.24 -6.28 0.69
N CYS A 93 1.64 -6.26 1.97
CA CYS A 93 2.58 -7.24 2.52
C CYS A 93 2.06 -8.68 2.34
N ARG A 94 0.78 -8.93 2.64
CA ARG A 94 0.16 -10.24 2.42
C ARG A 94 0.20 -10.66 0.95
N ARG A 95 -0.09 -9.76 0.01
CA ARG A 95 -0.01 -10.05 -1.44
C ARG A 95 1.39 -10.54 -1.82
N TYR A 96 2.43 -9.87 -1.33
CA TYR A 96 3.80 -10.28 -1.59
C TYR A 96 4.16 -11.60 -0.89
N LEU A 97 3.78 -11.81 0.37
CA LEU A 97 4.05 -13.06 1.08
C LEU A 97 3.32 -14.27 0.46
N VAL A 98 2.09 -14.09 -0.01
CA VAL A 98 1.37 -15.16 -0.73
C VAL A 98 2.07 -15.52 -2.04
N THR A 99 2.62 -14.54 -2.74
CA THR A 99 3.27 -14.73 -4.04
C THR A 99 4.69 -15.29 -3.90
N TYR A 100 5.46 -14.76 -2.95
CA TYR A 100 6.91 -14.97 -2.86
C TYR A 100 7.37 -15.57 -1.52
N GLY A 101 6.48 -15.81 -0.56
CA GLY A 101 6.84 -16.30 0.77
C GLY A 101 7.56 -17.64 0.76
N TYR A 102 7.37 -18.46 -0.30
CA TYR A 102 8.10 -19.71 -0.47
C TYR A 102 9.63 -19.51 -0.53
N LEU A 103 10.11 -18.35 -0.97
CA LEU A 103 11.54 -18.00 -1.02
C LEU A 103 12.16 -17.85 0.37
N ILE A 104 11.34 -17.62 1.38
CA ILE A 104 11.76 -17.51 2.79
C ILE A 104 11.20 -18.66 3.64
N GLY A 105 10.82 -19.77 3.01
CA GLY A 105 10.35 -20.97 3.69
C GLY A 105 8.90 -20.91 4.20
N LEU A 106 8.11 -19.88 3.84
CA LEU A 106 6.68 -19.87 4.18
C LEU A 106 5.93 -20.89 3.34
N LYS A 107 5.19 -21.77 4.03
CA LYS A 107 4.30 -22.73 3.38
C LYS A 107 3.18 -22.00 2.63
N LYS A 108 2.78 -22.56 1.49
CA LYS A 108 1.56 -22.11 0.79
C LYS A 108 0.36 -22.25 1.73
N GLY A 109 -0.53 -21.27 1.70
CA GLY A 109 -1.74 -21.27 2.53
C GLY A 109 -1.48 -20.92 4.00
N PHE A 110 -0.39 -20.24 4.35
CA PHE A 110 -0.16 -19.75 5.71
C PHE A 110 -1.36 -18.93 6.23
N GLY A 111 -1.71 -19.16 7.50
CA GLY A 111 -2.73 -18.40 8.21
C GLY A 111 -2.21 -17.05 8.67
N ILE A 112 -3.11 -16.09 8.86
CA ILE A 112 -2.81 -14.86 9.59
C ILE A 112 -3.39 -15.05 10.98
N ALA A 113 -2.50 -15.14 11.98
CA ALA A 113 -2.90 -15.21 13.37
C ALA A 113 -3.60 -13.91 13.77
N ASP A 114 -4.76 -14.03 14.38
CA ASP A 114 -5.42 -12.89 15.02
C ASP A 114 -4.89 -12.67 16.45
N SER A 115 -5.47 -11.72 17.17
CA SER A 115 -5.07 -11.42 18.55
C SER A 115 -5.34 -12.61 19.50
N GLY A 116 -6.38 -13.39 19.26
CA GLY A 116 -6.72 -14.59 20.04
C GLY A 116 -5.72 -15.71 19.80
N ASP A 117 -5.39 -15.98 18.53
CA ASP A 117 -4.34 -16.93 18.13
C ASP A 117 -3.01 -16.57 18.77
N SER A 118 -2.64 -15.28 18.71
CA SER A 118 -1.39 -14.77 19.28
C SER A 118 -1.34 -15.00 20.80
N LEU A 119 -2.43 -14.73 21.51
CA LEU A 119 -2.52 -14.98 22.95
C LEU A 119 -2.47 -16.46 23.30
N ALA A 120 -3.10 -17.32 22.49
CA ALA A 120 -3.07 -18.76 22.69
C ALA A 120 -1.64 -19.32 22.54
N ILE A 121 -0.90 -18.88 21.51
CA ILE A 121 0.50 -19.25 21.28
C ILE A 121 1.37 -18.83 22.47
N ILE A 122 1.24 -17.59 22.95
CA ILE A 122 2.01 -17.08 24.10
C ILE A 122 1.71 -17.91 25.35
N LYS A 123 0.43 -18.23 25.61
CA LYS A 123 0.02 -19.02 26.78
C LYS A 123 0.60 -20.43 26.75
N VAL A 124 0.57 -21.09 25.60
CA VAL A 124 1.17 -22.43 25.42
C VAL A 124 2.69 -22.38 25.64
N GLY A 125 3.37 -21.34 25.17
CA GLY A 125 4.81 -21.12 25.43
C GLY A 125 5.14 -20.85 26.90
N SER A 126 4.25 -20.20 27.64
CA SER A 126 4.44 -19.87 29.07
C SER A 126 4.21 -21.05 30.04
N LEU A 127 3.57 -22.14 29.59
CA LEU A 127 3.19 -23.29 30.41
C LEU A 127 4.28 -24.38 30.56
N GLY A 128 5.54 -24.07 30.26
CA GLY A 128 6.68 -24.86 30.76
C GLY A 128 6.72 -26.32 30.34
N LEU A 129 6.55 -26.63 29.04
CA LEU A 129 6.93 -27.94 28.54
C LEU A 129 8.47 -28.00 28.36
N HIS A 130 9.16 -28.54 29.37
CA HIS A 130 10.43 -29.26 29.23
C HIS A 130 10.20 -30.56 28.44
N GLY A 131 9.76 -30.39 27.20
CA GLY A 131 9.64 -31.44 26.20
C GLY A 131 10.05 -30.82 24.88
N PHE A 132 11.22 -31.22 24.40
CA PHE A 132 11.76 -30.97 23.06
C PHE A 132 10.65 -30.73 22.02
N CYS A 133 10.43 -29.47 21.64
CA CYS A 133 9.89 -29.15 20.33
C CYS A 133 11.00 -28.42 19.58
N ALA A 134 11.62 -29.11 18.63
CA ALA A 134 12.69 -28.57 17.82
C ALA A 134 12.18 -27.42 16.94
N CYS A 135 12.66 -26.21 17.21
CA CYS A 135 12.75 -25.11 16.23
C CYS A 135 14.14 -24.47 16.38
N VAL A 136 15.19 -25.25 16.09
CA VAL A 136 16.08 -25.00 14.94
C VAL A 136 15.30 -24.56 13.68
N GLY A 137 15.63 -23.41 13.09
CA GLY A 137 16.65 -22.48 13.55
C GLY A 137 16.79 -21.28 12.63
N TYR A 138 17.32 -20.16 13.08
CA TYR A 138 17.85 -19.78 14.41
C TYR A 138 17.32 -18.39 14.74
#